data_AF-A0A0M4RJF9-F1
#
_entry.id   AF-A0A0M4RJF9-F1
#
_cell.length_a   1.000
_cell.length_b   1.000
_cell.length_c   1.000
_cell.angle_alpha   90.00
_cell.angle_beta   90.00
_cell.angle_gamma   90.00
#
_symmetry.space_group_name_H-M   'P 1'
#
loop_
_entity.id
_entity.type
_entity.pdbx_description
1 polymer ?
#
loop_
_entity_poly.entity_id
_entity_poly.type
_entity_poly.pdbx_seq_one_letter_code
_entity_poly.pdbx_strand_id
1 'polypeptide(L)' 'MKKVFKLEGLNCAHCAAKIEEKVGKLEGVKSVVINFMTTKMTLESIDENFEEIIANVKKLVNEIEPDVNMVKA' A
#
# COMPACT_ATOMS: atom_id res chain seq x y z
N MET A 1 6.19 1.30 13.16
CA MET A 1 5.94 2.64 12.58
C MET A 1 4.66 2.66 11.75
N LYS A 2 3.96 3.81 11.69
CA LYS A 2 2.76 4.02 10.88
C LYS A 2 2.99 5.13 9.86
N LYS A 3 2.68 4.90 8.59
CA LYS A 3 2.70 5.92 7.53
C LYS A 3 1.43 5.84 6.69
N VAL A 4 1.04 6.97 6.12
CA VAL A 4 -0.12 7.08 5.25
C VAL A 4 0.35 7.51 3.86
N PHE A 5 -0.18 6.84 2.85
CA PHE A 5 0.09 7.09 1.44
C PHE A 5 -1.23 7.33 0.71
N LYS A 6 -1.17 8.10 -0.36
CA LYS A 6 -2.25 8.22 -1.33
C LYS A 6 -1.91 7.36 -2.54
N LEU A 7 -2.90 6.62 -3.03
CA LEU A 7 -2.84 5.77 -4.21
C LEU A 7 -3.53 6.50 -5.36
N GLU A 8 -2.79 7.39 -6.01
CA GLU A 8 -3.31 8.17 -7.14
C GLU A 8 -3.56 7.25 -8.34
N GLY A 9 -4.68 7.42 -9.03
CA GLY A 9 -5.08 6.54 -10.15
C GLY A 9 -5.91 5.32 -9.73
N LEU A 10 -6.03 5.03 -8.43
CA LEU A 10 -6.83 3.90 -7.94
C LEU A 10 -8.34 4.16 -8.14
N ASN A 11 -8.92 3.52 -9.14
CA ASN A 11 -10.34 3.66 -9.52
C ASN A 11 -11.15 2.36 -9.45
N CYS A 12 -10.51 1.24 -9.11
CA CYS A 12 -11.13 -0.08 -9.01
C CYS A 12 -11.13 -0.59 -7.56
N ALA A 13 -12.33 -0.75 -6.98
CA ALA A 13 -12.49 -1.24 -5.61
C ALA A 13 -11.96 -2.67 -5.41
N HIS A 14 -12.09 -3.52 -6.43
CA HIS A 14 -11.56 -4.88 -6.39
C HIS A 14 -10.03 -4.88 -6.34
N CYS A 15 -9.39 -3.99 -7.11
CA CYS A 15 -7.94 -3.87 -7.10
C CYS A 15 -7.43 -3.24 -5.79
N ALA A 16 -8.18 -2.31 -5.20
CA ALA A 16 -7.90 -1.81 -3.86
C ALA A 16 -7.86 -2.94 -2.82
N ALA A 17 -8.87 -3.81 -2.80
CA ALA A 17 -8.91 -4.97 -1.90
C ALA A 17 -7.75 -5.95 -2.17
N LYS A 18 -7.43 -6.20 -3.45
CA LYS A 18 -6.33 -7.08 -3.85
C LYS A 18 -4.95 -6.52 -3.43
N ILE A 19 -4.76 -5.21 -3.53
CA ILE A 19 -3.55 -4.53 -3.05
C ILE A 19 -3.45 -4.68 -1.53
N GLU A 20 -4.52 -4.37 -0.80
CA GLU A 20 -4.56 -4.48 0.67
C GLU A 20 -4.20 -5.91 1.12
N GLU A 21 -4.82 -6.93 0.54
CA GLU A 21 -4.56 -8.33 0.88
C GLU A 21 -3.10 -8.72 0.62
N LYS A 22 -2.56 -8.37 -0.55
CA LYS A 22 -1.18 -8.74 -0.91
C LYS A 22 -0.14 -7.97 -0.11
N VAL A 23 -0.35 -6.68 0.15
CA VAL A 23 0.55 -5.86 0.99
C VAL A 23 0.54 -6.38 2.43
N GLY A 24 -0.62 -6.79 2.94
CA GLY A 24 -0.74 -7.34 4.30
C GLY A 24 0.00 -8.67 4.51
N LYS A 25 0.39 -9.35 3.41
CA LYS A 25 1.16 -10.59 3.42
C LYS A 25 2.67 -10.38 3.29
N LEU A 26 3.14 -9.14 3.08
CA LEU A 26 4.57 -8.85 2.99
C LEU A 26 5.22 -8.97 4.37
N GLU A 27 6.43 -9.53 4.40
CA GLU A 27 7.25 -9.53 5.62
C GLU A 27 7.51 -8.10 6.11
N GLY A 28 7.50 -7.95 7.44
CA GLY A 28 7.64 -6.66 8.10
C GLY A 28 6.36 -5.81 8.12
N VAL A 29 5.31 -6.13 7.36
CA VAL A 29 4.01 -5.43 7.45
C VAL A 29 3.22 -5.95 8.63
N LYS A 30 2.83 -5.04 9.53
CA LYS A 30 1.99 -5.34 10.69
C LYS A 30 0.50 -5.25 10.36
N SER A 31 0.13 -4.19 9.66
CA SER A 31 -1.24 -3.95 9.20
C SER A 31 -1.22 -3.03 7.98
N VAL A 32 -2.20 -3.22 7.11
CA VAL A 32 -2.47 -2.30 6.00
C VAL A 32 -3.98 -2.13 5.88
N VAL A 33 -4.41 -0.90 5.66
CA VAL A 33 -5.82 -0.57 5.39
C VAL A 33 -5.88 0.45 4.26
N ILE A 34 -6.67 0.15 3.23
CA ILE A 34 -6.95 0.99 2.08
C ILE A 34 -8.39 1.47 2.18
N ASN A 35 -8.53 2.77 2.38
CA ASN A 35 -9.81 3.43 2.24
C ASN A 35 -9.98 3.83 0.76
N PHE A 36 -10.67 3.00 -0.01
CA PHE A 36 -10.91 3.21 -1.44
C PHE A 36 -11.59 4.56 -1.73
N MET A 37 -12.59 4.95 -0.93
CA MET A 37 -13.31 6.23 -1.08
C MET A 37 -12.38 7.46 -1.02
N THR A 38 -11.31 7.37 -0.22
CA THR A 38 -10.33 8.46 -0.06
C THR A 38 -9.02 8.20 -0.79
N THR A 39 -8.87 7.06 -1.46
CA THR A 39 -7.62 6.57 -2.08
C THR A 39 -6.43 6.57 -1.12
N LYS A 40 -6.67 6.39 0.20
CA LYS A 40 -5.61 6.41 1.22
C LYS A 40 -5.26 5.01 1.68
N MET A 41 -3.98 4.69 1.70
CA MET A 41 -3.41 3.49 2.29
C MET A 41 -2.69 3.85 3.59
N THR A 42 -3.11 3.24 4.69
CA THR A 42 -2.42 3.30 5.97
C THR A 42 -1.60 2.04 6.13
N LEU A 43 -0.29 2.18 6.26
CA LEU A 43 0.65 1.07 6.41
C LEU A 43 1.31 1.15 7.78
N GLU A 44 1.22 0.08 8.55
CA GLU A 44 1.97 -0.11 9.79
C GLU A 44 2.95 -1.27 9.63
N SER A 45 4.14 -1.08 10.20
CA SER A 45 5.20 -2.09 10.22
C SER A 45 5.80 -2.17 11.62
N ILE A 46 6.30 -3.35 11.98
CA ILE A 46 7.09 -3.58 13.19
C ILE A 46 8.60 -3.48 12.94
N ASP A 47 9.01 -3.42 11.67
CA ASP A 47 10.42 -3.45 11.25
C ASP A 47 11.07 -2.06 11.34
N GLU A 48 12.38 -2.06 11.59
CA GLU A 48 13.22 -0.87 11.60
C GLU A 48 13.52 -0.42 10.16
N ASN A 49 13.53 -1.36 9.20
CA ASN A 49 13.82 -1.10 7.80
C ASN A 49 12.56 -0.74 6.99
N PHE A 50 11.87 0.32 7.43
CA PHE A 50 10.62 0.77 6.82
C PHE A 50 10.79 1.23 5.36
N GLU A 51 11.99 1.67 4.96
CA GLU A 51 12.28 2.13 3.60
C GLU A 51 12.25 0.99 2.58
N GLU A 52 12.83 -0.17 2.94
CA GLU A 52 12.77 -1.37 2.11
C GLU A 52 11.33 -1.88 1.95
N ILE A 53 10.55 -1.87 3.04
CA ILE A 53 9.14 -2.25 3.00
C ILE A 53 8.36 -1.33 2.06
N ILE A 54 8.56 -0.01 2.13
CA ILE A 54 7.93 0.94 1.19
C ILE A 54 8.30 0.59 -0.26
N ALA A 55 9.57 0.27 -0.54
CA ALA A 55 10.00 -0.08 -1.88
C ALA A 55 9.31 -1.35 -2.40
N ASN A 56 9.18 -2.38 -1.55
CA ASN A 56 8.49 -3.63 -1.90
C ASN A 56 6.99 -3.41 -2.10
N VAL A 57 6.35 -2.62 -1.23
CA VAL A 57 4.94 -2.22 -1.38
C VAL A 57 4.73 -1.47 -2.69
N LYS A 58 5.61 -0.52 -3.04
CA LYS A 58 5.50 0.26 -4.27
C LYS A 58 5.59 -0.63 -5.51
N LYS A 59 6.50 -1.60 -5.53
CA LYS A 59 6.61 -2.58 -6.62
C LYS A 59 5.33 -3.40 -6.75
N LEU A 60 4.85 -3.95 -5.63
CA LEU A 60 3.64 -4.78 -5.61
C LEU A 60 2.40 -4.03 -6.09
N VAL A 61 2.24 -2.76 -5.70
CA VAL A 61 1.15 -1.90 -6.18
C VAL A 61 1.21 -1.77 -7.70
N ASN A 62 2.39 -1.47 -8.27
CA ASN A 62 2.57 -1.34 -9.72
C ASN A 62 2.35 -2.67 -10.48
N GLU A 63 2.65 -3.81 -9.87
CA GLU A 63 2.39 -5.12 -10.47
C GLU A 63 0.88 -5.46 -10.53
N ILE A 64 0.10 -4.93 -9.59
CA ILE A 64 -1.35 -5.17 -9.54
C ILE A 64 -2.09 -4.15 -10.42
N GLU A 65 -1.68 -2.88 -10.33
CA GLU A 65 -2.26 -1.74 -11.02
C GLU A 65 -1.12 -0.78 -11.46
N PRO A 66 -0.63 -0.88 -12.71
CA PRO A 66 0.49 -0.07 -13.19
C PRO A 66 0.14 1.43 -13.31
N ASP A 67 -1.15 1.76 -13.38
CA ASP A 67 -1.64 3.14 -13.42
C ASP A 67 -1.71 3.79 -12.03
N VAL A 68 -1.41 3.05 -10.96
CA VAL A 68 -1.46 3.56 -9.58
C VAL A 68 -0.11 4.09 -9.13
N ASN A 69 -0.07 5.39 -8.81
CA ASN A 69 1.09 6.05 -8.23
C ASN A 69 0.92 6.19 -6.71
N MET A 70 1.86 5.62 -5.95
CA MET A 70 1.89 5.73 -4.49
C MET A 70 2.72 6.95 -4.06
N VAL A 71 2.06 7.93 -3.42
CA VAL A 71 2.68 9.16 -2.89
C VAL A 71 2.45 9.28 -1.39
N LYS A 72 3.34 9.99 -0.68
CA LYS A 72 3.15 10.26 0.75
C LYS A 72 1.97 11.22 0.94
N ALA A 73 1.04 10.88 1.83
CA ALA A 73 -0.14 11.70 2.15
C ALA A 73 0.15 12.74 3.23
#